data_AF-B3XPY7-F1
#
_entry.id   AF-B3XPY7-F1
#
_cell.length_a   1.000
_cell.length_b   1.000
_cell.length_c   1.000
_cell.angle_alpha   90.00
_cell.angle_beta   90.00
_cell.angle_gamma   90.00
#
_symmetry.space_group_name_H-M   'P 1'
#
loop_
_entity.id
_entity.type
_entity.pdbx_description
1 polymer ?
#
loop_
_entity_poly.entity_id
_entity_poly.type
_entity_poly.pdbx_seq_one_letter_code
_entity_poly.pdbx_strand_id
1 'polypeptide(L)'
;MANLIGSLLIGVFAGMVTSDELRNTMNVLLATGFCGGLTTFSTFSLETLKYFKSGKKLLAWTYWVGSVIACICCVYLGLWFHSWL
;
A
#
# COMPACT_ATOMS: atom_id res chain seq x y z
N MET A 1 1.11 8.20 -4.89
CA MET A 1 -0.17 7.69 -5.45
C MET A 1 -0.15 6.19 -5.65
N ALA A 2 0.83 5.63 -6.37
CA ALA A 2 0.92 4.19 -6.62
C ALA A 2 0.83 3.34 -5.35
N ASN A 3 1.58 3.68 -4.30
CA ASN A 3 1.53 2.99 -3.00
C ASN A 3 0.14 3.03 -2.33
N LEU A 4 -0.60 4.14 -2.44
CA LEU A 4 -1.94 4.27 -1.86
C LEU A 4 -2.95 3.40 -2.62
N ILE A 5 -2.90 3.44 -3.96
CA ILE A 5 -3.79 2.63 -4.81
C ILE A 5 -3.51 1.15 -4.61
N GLY A 6 -2.24 0.73 -4.60
CA GLY A 6 -1.88 -0.66 -4.33
C GLY A 6 -2.28 -1.11 -2.93
N SER A 7 -2.15 -0.24 -1.93
CA SER A 7 -2.61 -0.53 -0.56
C SER A 7 -4.13 -0.65 -0.46
N LEU A 8 -4.89 0.13 -1.23
CA LEU A 8 -6.34 -0.01 -1.30
C LEU A 8 -6.74 -1.35 -1.94
N LEU A 9 -6.13 -1.67 -3.08
CA LEU A 9 -6.44 -2.87 -3.84
C LEU A 9 -6.09 -4.15 -3.08
N ILE A 10 -4.93 -4.20 -2.41
CA ILE A 10 -4.56 -5.36 -1.61
C ILE A 10 -5.55 -5.60 -0.46
N GLY A 11 -6.11 -4.53 0.13
CA GLY A 11 -7.18 -4.63 1.13
C GLY A 11 -8.47 -5.22 0.57
N VAL A 12 -8.90 -4.77 -0.61
CA VAL A 12 -10.07 -5.33 -1.31
C VAL A 12 -9.86 -6.82 -1.64
N PHE A 13 -8.70 -7.16 -2.21
CA PHE A 13 -8.38 -8.54 -2.58
C PHE A 13 -8.28 -9.46 -1.36
N ALA A 14 -7.68 -8.98 -0.27
CA ALA A 14 -7.62 -9.74 0.97
C ALA A 14 -9.01 -10.06 1.54
N GLY A 15 -10.00 -9.17 1.34
CA GLY A 15 -11.39 -9.44 1.72
C GLY A 15 -12.06 -10.50 0.83
N MET A 16 -11.88 -10.42 -0.49
CA MET A 16 -12.60 -11.27 -1.45
C MET A 16 -12.26 -12.76 -1.37
N VAL A 17 -11.10 -13.14 -0.84
CA VAL A 17 -10.65 -14.55 -0.91
C VAL A 17 -11.08 -15.34 0.33
N THR A 18 -12.12 -16.16 0.16
CA THR A 18 -12.76 -16.93 1.23
C THR A 18 -12.30 -18.39 1.34
N SER A 19 -11.62 -18.94 0.33
CA SER A 19 -11.16 -20.35 0.30
C SER A 19 -9.63 -20.47 0.26
N ASP A 20 -9.08 -21.45 0.99
CA ASP A 20 -7.63 -21.57 1.21
C ASP A 20 -6.79 -21.81 -0.06
N GLU A 21 -7.27 -22.63 -1.01
CA GLU A 21 -6.55 -22.85 -2.27
C GLU A 21 -6.56 -21.62 -3.19
N LEU A 22 -7.71 -20.94 -3.28
CA LEU A 22 -7.83 -19.71 -4.06
C LEU A 22 -6.98 -18.58 -3.45
N ARG A 23 -6.82 -18.59 -2.12
CA ARG A 23 -6.01 -17.62 -1.36
C ARG A 23 -4.55 -17.67 -1.75
N ASN A 24 -3.96 -18.86 -1.89
CA ASN A 24 -2.55 -18.95 -2.28
C ASN A 24 -2.30 -18.44 -3.71
N THR A 25 -3.11 -18.86 -4.67
CA THR A 25 -2.92 -18.45 -6.07
C THR A 25 -3.22 -16.96 -6.28
N MET A 26 -4.31 -16.45 -5.69
CA MET A 26 -4.65 -15.03 -5.78
C MET A 26 -3.66 -14.15 -5.02
N ASN A 27 -3.12 -14.59 -3.87
CA ASN A 27 -2.08 -13.83 -3.18
C ASN A 27 -0.82 -13.69 -4.05
N VAL A 28 -0.37 -14.76 -4.70
CA VAL A 28 0.82 -14.65 -5.56
C VAL A 28 0.56 -13.72 -6.74
N LEU A 29 -0.60 -13.82 -7.41
CA LEU A 29 -0.88 -13.01 -8.59
C LEU A 29 -1.19 -11.54 -8.24
N LEU A 30 -2.04 -11.31 -7.24
CA LEU A 30 -2.55 -9.97 -6.92
C LEU A 30 -1.73 -9.24 -5.86
N ALA A 31 -1.31 -9.92 -4.78
CA ALA A 31 -0.49 -9.28 -3.76
C ALA A 31 0.98 -9.19 -4.21
N THR A 32 1.60 -10.32 -4.54
CA THR A 32 3.02 -10.36 -4.93
C THR A 32 3.25 -9.81 -6.34
N GLY A 33 2.41 -10.18 -7.31
CA GLY A 33 2.53 -9.76 -8.70
C GLY A 33 2.05 -8.32 -8.92
N PHE A 34 0.73 -8.12 -8.93
CA PHE A 34 0.12 -6.83 -9.29
C PHE A 34 0.44 -5.72 -8.28
N CYS A 35 0.11 -5.89 -6.99
CA CYS A 35 0.37 -4.88 -5.98
C CYS A 35 1.87 -4.71 -5.71
N GLY A 36 2.65 -5.79 -5.76
CA GLY A 36 4.10 -5.74 -5.66
C GLY A 36 4.76 -4.98 -6.82
N GLY A 37 4.26 -5.12 -8.05
CA GLY A 37 4.74 -4.36 -9.21
C GLY A 37 4.23 -2.92 -9.27
N LEU A 38 3.04 -2.65 -8.74
CA LEU A 38 2.44 -1.31 -8.69
C LEU A 38 3.09 -0.42 -7.62
N THR A 39 3.39 -1.00 -6.45
CA THR A 39 3.94 -0.26 -5.31
C THR A 39 5.47 -0.26 -5.31
N THR A 40 6.07 0.77 -4.71
CA THR A 40 7.53 0.88 -4.60
C THR A 40 7.93 1.50 -3.26
N PHE A 41 8.63 0.71 -2.45
CA PHE A 41 9.24 1.22 -1.21
C PHE A 41 10.61 1.87 -1.47
N SER A 42 11.33 1.44 -2.51
CA SER A 42 12.65 1.96 -2.85
C SER A 42 12.57 3.41 -3.33
N THR A 43 11.64 3.73 -4.23
CA THR A 43 11.42 5.11 -4.71
C THR A 43 10.96 6.02 -3.57
N PHE A 44 10.03 5.54 -2.75
CA PHE A 44 9.55 6.24 -1.55
C PHE A 44 10.69 6.58 -0.57
N SER A 45 11.58 5.62 -0.31
CA SER A 45 12.74 5.81 0.57
C SER A 45 13.72 6.85 0.03
N LEU A 46 13.99 6.82 -1.29
CA LEU A 46 14.85 7.80 -1.94
C LEU A 46 14.26 9.21 -1.88
N GLU A 47 12.96 9.38 -2.13
CA GLU A 47 12.29 10.68 -2.01
C GLU A 47 12.28 11.22 -0.58
N THR A 48 11.99 10.35 0.38
CA THR A 48 12.04 10.69 1.81
C THR A 48 13.43 11.19 2.18
N LEU A 49 14.49 10.49 1.77
CA LEU A 49 15.87 10.90 2.01
C LEU A 49 16.22 12.23 1.31
N LYS A 50 15.74 12.45 0.08
CA LYS A 50 15.91 13.74 -0.62
C LYS A 50 15.31 14.89 0.18
N TYR A 51 14.13 14.72 0.76
CA TYR A 51 13.53 15.75 1.62
C TYR A 51 14.36 16.01 2.88
N PHE A 52 14.87 14.97 3.54
CA PHE A 52 15.78 15.13 4.69
C PHE A 52 17.06 15.88 4.32
N LYS A 53 17.68 15.53 3.18
CA LYS A 53 18.89 16.20 2.68
C LYS A 53 18.65 17.65 2.26
N SER A 54 17.44 17.99 1.81
CA SER A 54 17.08 19.36 1.41
C SER A 54 16.89 20.34 2.58
N GLY A 55 17.09 19.90 3.83
CA GLY A 55 16.87 20.71 5.04
C GLY A 55 15.38 20.88 5.42
N LYS A 56 14.44 20.42 4.58
CA LYS A 56 12.99 20.48 4.81
C LYS A 56 12.51 19.38 5.75
N LYS A 57 12.98 19.38 7.01
CA LYS A 57 12.73 18.30 7.98
C LYS A 57 11.24 18.06 8.25
N LEU A 58 10.44 19.12 8.41
CA LEU A 58 9.00 18.97 8.65
C LEU A 58 8.32 18.24 7.48
N LEU A 59 8.64 18.63 6.24
CA LEU A 59 8.07 18.04 5.04
C LEU A 59 8.53 16.59 4.83
N ALA A 60 9.76 16.27 5.21
CA ALA A 60 10.27 14.90 5.20
C ALA A 60 9.50 13.99 6.18
N TRP A 61 9.27 14.47 7.40
CA TRP A 61 8.52 13.73 8.42
C TRP A 61 7.04 13.55 8.03
N THR A 62 6.38 14.61 7.56
CA THR A 62 4.98 14.51 7.11
C THR A 62 4.84 13.61 5.90
N TYR A 63 5.77 13.66 4.95
CA TYR A 63 5.78 12.74 3.80
C TYR A 63 5.97 11.30 4.24
N TRP A 64 6.97 11.03 5.09
CA TRP A 64 7.28 9.67 5.54
C TRP A 64 6.15 9.06 6.36
N VAL A 65 5.80 9.70 7.48
CA VAL A 65 4.80 9.17 8.43
C VAL A 65 3.41 9.26 7.82
N GLY A 66 3.08 10.37 7.16
CA GLY A 66 1.79 10.57 6.52
C GLY A 66 1.53 9.55 5.41
N SER A 67 2.54 9.22 4.59
CA SER A 67 2.38 8.20 3.54
C SER A 67 2.17 6.80 4.13
N VAL A 68 2.89 6.44 5.20
CA VAL A 68 2.71 5.14 5.86
C VAL A 68 1.31 5.02 6.47
N ILE A 69 0.87 6.03 7.23
CA ILE A 69 -0.47 6.05 7.82
C ILE A 69 -1.54 5.99 6.73
N ALA A 70 -1.40 6.80 5.67
CA ALA A 70 -2.35 6.80 4.57
C ALA A 70 -2.43 5.45 3.85
N CYS A 71 -1.30 4.75 3.64
CA CYS A 71 -1.30 3.40 3.07
C CYS A 71 -2.07 2.42 3.98
N ILE A 72 -1.82 2.45 5.29
CA ILE A 72 -2.54 1.60 6.27
C ILE A 72 -4.05 1.89 6.23
N CYS A 73 -4.44 3.17 6.22
CA CYS A 73 -5.83 3.57 6.07
C CYS A 73 -6.45 3.05 4.77
N CYS A 74 -5.72 3.10 3.64
CA CYS A 74 -6.18 2.52 2.38
C CYS A 74 -6.42 1.01 2.47
N VAL A 75 -5.55 0.25 3.14
CA VAL A 75 -5.78 -1.20 3.36
C VAL A 75 -7.07 -1.43 4.14
N TYR A 76 -7.26 -0.71 5.26
CA TYR A 76 -8.49 -0.81 6.06
C TYR A 76 -9.74 -0.43 5.26
N LEU A 77 -9.68 0.64 4.47
CA LEU A 77 -10.77 1.05 3.59
C LEU A 77 -11.09 -0.02 2.55
N GLY A 78 -10.08 -0.69 1.97
CA GLY A 78 -10.28 -1.78 1.03
C GLY A 78 -10.99 -2.99 1.67
N LEU A 79 -10.58 -3.37 2.88
CA LEU A 79 -11.22 -4.44 3.64
C LEU A 79 -12.67 -4.09 4.02
N TRP A 80 -12.90 -2.85 4.47
CA TRP A 80 -14.24 -2.38 4.79
C TRP A 80 -15.15 -2.34 3.55
N PHE A 81 -14.62 -1.94 2.39
CA PHE A 81 -15.36 -1.95 1.14
C PHE A 81 -15.80 -3.35 0.74
N HIS A 82 -14.98 -4.37 0.98
CA HIS A 82 -15.39 -5.76 0.79
C HIS A 82 -16.55 -6.15 1.72
N SER A 83 -16.56 -5.73 2.98
CA SER A 83 -17.65 -6.08 3.92
C SER A 83 -19.04 -5.54 3.54
N TRP A 84 -19.10 -4.60 2.59
CA TRP A 84 -20.35 -4.04 2.05
C TRP A 84 -20.81 -4.70 0.73
N LEU A 85 -19.98 -5.58 0.16
CA LEU A 85 -20.19 -6.31 -1.10
C LEU A 85 -20.63 -7.74 -0.83
#